data_AF-A0A4U8Z621-F1
#
_entry.id   AF-A0A4U8Z621-F1
#
_cell.length_a   1.000
_cell.length_b   1.000
_cell.length_c   1.000
_cell.angle_alpha   90.00
_cell.angle_beta   90.00
_cell.angle_gamma   90.00
#
_symmetry.space_group_name_H-M   'P 1'
#
loop_
_entity.id
_entity.type
_entity.pdbx_description
1 polymer ?
#
loop_
_entity_poly.entity_id
_entity_poly.type
_entity_poly.pdbx_seq_one_letter_code
_entity_poly.pdbx_strand_id
1 'polypeptide(L)'
;MAAAKLNRGAAARDLVRSKNRLLFKGLKYALIQLSQLKAVGGTEVRQASEPQSDAAVNRRTATRAALLDAVYASCPALSRAQAREIFEMALEEIAEALVRGECVKLRSFGMFAVRSKRERIGRNPRTGVEAPIKSRRVLTFKPSPVLSACVNGLSPEEAKKAEE
;
A
#
# COMPACT_ATOMS: atom_id res chain seq x y z
N MET A 1 7.25 -61.71 -18.65
CA MET A 1 7.62 -60.96 -17.43
C MET A 1 7.42 -59.47 -17.69
N ALA A 2 6.29 -58.90 -17.26
CA ALA A 2 6.01 -57.47 -17.37
C ALA A 2 6.13 -56.84 -15.98
N ALA A 3 6.99 -55.82 -15.83
CA ALA A 3 7.22 -55.12 -14.58
C ALA A 3 6.48 -53.77 -14.58
N ALA A 4 5.49 -53.66 -13.70
CA ALA A 4 4.79 -52.43 -13.37
C ALA A 4 5.71 -51.48 -12.58
N LYS A 5 5.86 -50.23 -13.03
CA LYS A 5 6.35 -49.12 -12.20
C LYS A 5 5.22 -48.11 -12.01
N LEU A 6 4.71 -48.08 -10.78
CA LEU A 6 3.68 -47.18 -10.30
C LEU A 6 4.12 -45.71 -10.39
N ASN A 7 3.26 -44.89 -10.96
CA ASN A 7 3.40 -43.44 -11.06
C ASN A 7 2.78 -42.78 -9.81
N ARG A 8 3.58 -42.53 -8.76
CA ARG A 8 3.12 -41.98 -7.46
C ARG A 8 3.23 -40.44 -7.33
N GLY A 9 3.33 -39.69 -8.44
CA GLY A 9 3.60 -38.24 -8.40
C GLY A 9 2.47 -37.31 -8.86
N ALA A 10 1.46 -37.81 -9.57
CA ALA A 10 0.49 -36.94 -10.25
C ALA A 10 -0.70 -36.53 -9.38
N ALA A 11 -1.24 -37.44 -8.55
CA ALA A 11 -2.48 -37.21 -7.81
C ALA A 11 -2.39 -36.16 -6.67
N ALA A 12 -1.19 -35.90 -6.14
CA ALA A 12 -1.01 -34.97 -5.02
C ALA A 12 -0.97 -33.48 -5.44
N ARG A 13 -0.73 -33.17 -6.73
CA ARG A 13 -0.67 -31.79 -7.22
C ARG A 13 -2.03 -31.21 -7.61
N ASP A 14 -2.99 -32.05 -7.97
CA ASP A 14 -4.33 -31.59 -8.38
C ASP A 14 -5.24 -31.22 -7.19
N LEU A 15 -4.95 -31.72 -5.99
CA LEU A 15 -5.73 -31.41 -4.79
C LEU A 15 -5.43 -30.00 -4.22
N VAL A 16 -4.20 -29.52 -4.37
CA VAL A 16 -3.78 -28.17 -3.90
C VAL A 16 -4.31 -27.07 -4.82
N ARG A 17 -4.52 -27.37 -6.11
CA ARG A 17 -5.07 -26.41 -7.07
C ARG A 17 -6.60 -26.27 -6.98
N SER A 18 -7.30 -27.32 -6.54
CA SER A 18 -8.76 -27.34 -6.42
C SER A 18 -9.29 -26.56 -5.19
N LYS A 19 -8.58 -26.59 -4.05
CA LYS A 19 -9.02 -25.87 -2.83
C LYS A 19 -8.85 -24.35 -2.90
N ASN A 20 -7.92 -23.84 -3.70
CA ASN A 20 -7.79 -22.41 -3.98
C ASN A 20 -8.89 -21.84 -4.89
N ARG A 21 -9.79 -22.67 -5.43
CA ARG A 21 -10.92 -22.22 -6.26
C ARG A 21 -12.18 -21.90 -5.45
N LEU A 22 -12.22 -22.23 -4.15
CA LEU A 22 -13.39 -22.04 -3.29
C LEU A 22 -13.26 -20.91 -2.27
N LEU A 23 -12.05 -20.53 -1.86
CA LEU A 23 -11.85 -19.40 -0.94
C LEU A 23 -11.98 -18.03 -1.63
N PHE A 24 -11.80 -17.96 -2.96
CA PHE A 24 -12.05 -16.74 -3.74
C PHE A 24 -13.54 -16.52 -4.09
N LYS A 25 -14.42 -17.50 -3.82
CA LYS A 25 -15.85 -17.35 -4.08
C LYS A 25 -16.53 -16.45 -3.04
N GLY A 26 -16.00 -16.35 -1.81
CA GLY A 26 -16.55 -15.50 -0.74
C GLY A 26 -16.36 -14.00 -0.98
N LEU A 27 -15.24 -13.57 -1.54
CA LEU A 27 -15.01 -12.15 -1.86
C LEU A 27 -15.80 -11.64 -3.07
N LYS A 28 -16.31 -12.55 -3.93
CA LYS A 28 -17.19 -12.17 -5.05
C LYS A 28 -18.62 -11.82 -4.61
N TYR A 29 -19.10 -12.30 -3.46
CA TYR A 29 -20.49 -12.07 -3.02
C TYR A 29 -20.75 -10.68 -2.42
N ALA A 30 -19.71 -9.93 -2.03
CA ALA A 30 -19.89 -8.55 -1.53
C ALA A 30 -19.90 -7.50 -2.66
N LEU A 31 -19.37 -7.83 -3.84
CA LEU A 31 -19.29 -6.91 -4.99
C LEU A 31 -20.54 -6.92 -5.90
N ILE A 32 -21.50 -7.82 -5.66
CA ILE A 32 -22.69 -8.00 -6.53
C ILE A 32 -23.96 -7.32 -5.97
N GLN A 33 -23.96 -6.79 -4.74
CA GLN A 33 -25.17 -6.26 -4.09
C GLN A 33 -25.40 -4.74 -4.16
N LEU A 34 -24.49 -3.92 -4.69
CA LEU A 34 -24.69 -2.45 -4.70
C LEU A 34 -24.66 -1.79 -6.09
N SER A 35 -24.48 -2.54 -7.17
CA SER A 35 -24.26 -1.94 -8.49
C SER A 35 -25.43 -2.05 -9.49
N GLN A 36 -26.50 -2.80 -9.23
CA GLN A 36 -27.55 -2.99 -10.24
C GLN A 36 -28.93 -3.12 -9.63
N LEU A 37 -29.57 -1.99 -9.32
CA LEU A 37 -31.01 -1.86 -9.48
C LEU A 37 -31.38 -0.40 -9.75
N LYS A 38 -31.60 -0.15 -11.05
CA LYS A 38 -32.35 0.94 -11.68
C LYS A 38 -31.54 2.09 -12.27
N ALA A 39 -30.85 1.74 -13.36
CA ALA A 39 -30.92 2.54 -14.57
C ALA A 39 -32.31 2.41 -15.22
N VAL A 40 -33.07 3.50 -15.27
CA VAL A 40 -34.08 3.85 -16.29
C VAL A 40 -33.85 5.35 -16.48
N GLY A 41 -33.09 5.78 -17.49
CA GLY A 41 -33.61 5.97 -18.85
C GLY A 41 -33.88 7.46 -19.04
N GLY A 42 -32.97 8.17 -19.71
CA GLY A 42 -33.10 9.60 -19.98
C GLY A 42 -31.88 10.15 -20.71
N THR A 43 -31.98 10.26 -22.03
CA THR A 43 -31.08 11.02 -22.90
C THR A 43 -31.15 12.51 -22.58
N GLU A 44 -30.06 13.10 -22.10
CA GLU A 44 -29.84 14.55 -22.16
C GLU A 44 -28.41 14.89 -22.62
N VAL A 45 -28.39 15.45 -23.83
CA VAL A 45 -27.62 16.59 -24.35
C VAL A 45 -26.37 17.05 -23.57
N ARG A 46 -25.28 17.19 -24.32
CA ARG A 46 -24.00 17.81 -23.98
C ARG A 46 -24.15 19.17 -23.28
N GLN A 47 -23.50 19.33 -22.13
CA GLN A 47 -22.87 20.58 -21.71
C GLN A 47 -21.50 20.28 -21.08
N ALA A 48 -20.46 20.85 -21.68
CA ALA A 48 -19.17 21.00 -21.04
C ALA A 48 -19.26 22.16 -20.05
N SER A 49 -19.18 21.86 -18.76
CA SER A 49 -19.06 22.87 -17.72
C SER A 49 -18.32 22.31 -16.49
N GLU A 50 -17.16 22.94 -16.26
CA GLU A 50 -16.46 23.14 -15.00
C GLU A 50 -15.53 22.04 -14.46
N PRO A 51 -14.26 22.39 -14.14
CA PRO A 51 -13.39 21.51 -13.37
C PRO A 51 -14.00 21.39 -11.97
N GLN A 52 -14.39 20.17 -11.60
CA GLN A 52 -14.94 19.88 -10.29
C GLN A 52 -13.95 20.33 -9.21
N SER A 53 -14.35 21.44 -8.58
CA SER A 53 -13.77 22.08 -7.42
C SER A 53 -13.32 21.08 -6.37
N ASP A 54 -12.23 21.40 -5.68
CA ASP A 54 -11.68 20.82 -4.45
C ASP A 54 -12.75 20.56 -3.36
N ALA A 55 -13.62 19.59 -3.62
CA ALA A 55 -14.70 19.19 -2.74
C ALA A 55 -14.09 18.43 -1.58
N ALA A 56 -13.74 19.18 -0.53
CA ALA A 56 -13.55 18.74 0.84
C ALA A 56 -13.03 17.30 0.95
N VAL A 57 -11.78 17.07 0.50
CA VAL A 57 -11.07 15.82 0.76
C VAL A 57 -11.24 15.54 2.24
N ASN A 58 -11.93 14.45 2.57
CA ASN A 58 -12.15 14.03 3.94
C ASN A 58 -10.77 13.83 4.58
N ARG A 59 -10.27 14.84 5.30
CA ARG A 59 -8.93 14.85 5.93
C ARG A 59 -8.92 13.97 7.17
N ARG A 60 -9.37 12.72 7.06
CA ARG A 60 -9.18 11.73 8.12
C ARG A 60 -7.70 11.38 8.13
N THR A 61 -6.99 11.89 9.14
CA THR A 61 -5.62 11.47 9.44
C THR A 61 -5.63 10.00 9.83
N ALA A 62 -4.85 9.18 9.12
CA ALA A 62 -4.64 7.80 9.54
C ALA A 62 -3.87 7.78 10.86
N THR A 63 -4.50 7.26 11.92
CA THR A 63 -3.90 7.14 13.25
C THR A 63 -3.36 5.74 13.47
N ARG A 64 -2.46 5.61 14.45
CA ARG A 64 -1.96 4.31 14.91
C ARG A 64 -3.08 3.34 15.25
N ALA A 65 -4.12 3.81 15.93
CA ALA A 65 -5.29 2.99 16.28
C ALA A 65 -6.01 2.48 15.02
N ALA A 66 -6.26 3.37 14.04
CA ALA A 66 -6.92 2.99 12.80
C ALA A 66 -6.12 1.95 11.99
N LEU A 67 -4.78 2.06 11.98
CA LEU A 67 -3.91 1.08 11.32
C LEU A 67 -3.96 -0.28 12.04
N LEU A 68 -3.93 -0.29 13.38
CA LEU A 68 -4.04 -1.53 14.17
C LEU A 68 -5.39 -2.23 13.95
N ASP A 69 -6.48 -1.46 13.91
CA ASP A 69 -7.81 -2.00 13.63
C ASP A 69 -7.87 -2.64 12.23
N ALA A 70 -7.23 -2.03 11.23
CA ALA A 70 -7.12 -2.59 9.89
C ALA A 70 -6.29 -3.90 9.85
N VAL A 71 -5.20 -3.98 10.62
CA VAL A 71 -4.40 -5.21 10.76
C VAL A 71 -5.22 -6.31 11.42
N TYR A 72 -5.93 -6.00 12.51
CA TYR A 72 -6.78 -6.95 13.20
C TYR A 72 -7.92 -7.47 12.30
N ALA A 73 -8.57 -6.58 11.55
CA ALA A 73 -9.62 -6.96 10.60
C ALA A 73 -9.10 -7.88 9.47
N SER A 74 -7.84 -7.71 9.08
CA SER A 74 -7.20 -8.51 8.02
C SER A 74 -6.67 -9.87 8.51
N CYS A 75 -6.45 -10.01 9.82
CA CYS A 75 -5.87 -11.20 10.44
C CYS A 75 -6.74 -11.73 11.59
N PRO A 76 -7.83 -12.48 11.29
CA PRO A 76 -8.78 -12.95 12.30
C PRO A 76 -8.19 -13.89 13.37
N ALA A 77 -7.03 -14.49 13.10
CA ALA A 77 -6.37 -15.43 13.99
C ALA A 77 -5.56 -14.76 15.12
N LEU A 78 -5.31 -13.45 15.04
CA LEU A 78 -4.52 -12.72 16.04
C LEU A 78 -5.45 -12.08 17.08
N SER A 79 -5.04 -12.10 18.35
CA SER A 79 -5.66 -11.22 19.34
C SER A 79 -5.28 -9.76 19.07
N ARG A 80 -6.09 -8.82 19.58
CA ARG A 80 -5.78 -7.38 19.49
C ARG A 80 -4.41 -7.03 20.10
N ALA A 81 -4.05 -7.70 21.20
CA ALA A 81 -2.76 -7.52 21.86
C ALA A 81 -1.61 -7.97 20.97
N GLN A 82 -1.71 -9.15 20.35
CA GLN A 82 -0.69 -9.67 19.43
C GLN A 82 -0.58 -8.81 18.16
N ALA A 83 -1.70 -8.37 17.59
CA ALA A 83 -1.69 -7.48 16.43
C ALA A 83 -0.96 -6.16 16.73
N ARG A 84 -1.16 -5.62 17.94
CA ARG A 84 -0.43 -4.46 18.43
C ARG A 84 1.06 -4.75 18.55
N GLU A 85 1.43 -5.81 19.25
CA GLU A 85 2.82 -6.18 19.47
C GLU A 85 3.60 -6.34 18.15
N ILE A 86 3.05 -7.10 17.20
CA ILE A 86 3.66 -7.31 15.88
C ILE A 86 3.83 -5.97 15.13
N PHE A 87 2.82 -5.10 15.20
CA PHE A 87 2.88 -3.79 14.56
C PHE A 87 3.97 -2.90 15.18
N GLU A 88 4.11 -2.90 16.51
CA GLU A 88 5.19 -2.17 17.19
C GLU A 88 6.56 -2.71 16.82
N MET A 89 6.74 -4.04 16.84
CA MET A 89 8.00 -4.68 16.46
C MET A 89 8.39 -4.31 15.02
N ALA A 90 7.43 -4.26 14.10
CA ALA A 90 7.69 -3.86 12.72
C ALA A 90 8.13 -2.39 12.60
N LEU A 91 7.50 -1.48 13.35
CA LEU A 91 7.91 -0.07 13.37
C LEU A 91 9.29 0.12 14.00
N GLU A 92 9.59 -0.61 15.08
CA GLU A 92 10.88 -0.57 15.75
C GLU A 92 12.00 -1.05 14.81
N GLU A 93 11.83 -2.20 14.14
CA GLU A 93 12.82 -2.70 13.20
C GLU A 93 13.08 -1.71 12.05
N ILE A 94 12.04 -1.06 11.53
CA ILE A 94 12.19 0.00 10.52
C ILE A 94 13.00 1.18 11.09
N ALA A 95 12.69 1.61 12.32
CA ALA A 95 13.39 2.72 12.95
C ALA A 95 14.87 2.40 13.20
N GLU A 96 15.16 1.22 13.75
CA GLU A 96 16.52 0.77 14.02
C GLU A 96 17.37 0.67 12.74
N ALA A 97 16.82 0.08 11.68
CA ALA A 97 17.49 0.01 10.37
C ALA A 97 17.86 1.42 9.85
N LEU A 98 16.95 2.38 9.99
CA LEU A 98 17.21 3.77 9.58
C LEU A 98 18.24 4.46 10.47
N VAL A 99 18.27 4.19 11.78
CA VAL A 99 19.29 4.72 12.70
C VAL A 99 20.69 4.22 12.32
N ARG A 100 20.80 2.94 11.94
CA ARG A 100 22.03 2.33 11.39
C ARG A 100 22.44 2.91 10.03
N GLY A 101 21.56 3.67 9.37
CA GLY A 101 21.81 4.28 8.06
C GLY A 101 21.48 3.36 6.88
N GLU A 102 20.78 2.26 7.14
CA GLU A 102 20.34 1.31 6.13
C GLU A 102 19.15 1.88 5.34
N CYS A 103 18.87 1.26 4.19
CA CYS A 103 17.73 1.61 3.34
C CYS A 103 16.63 0.57 3.55
N VAL A 104 15.44 1.02 3.94
CA VAL A 104 14.26 0.15 4.10
C VAL A 104 13.44 0.22 2.82
N LYS A 105 13.27 -0.91 2.13
CA LYS A 105 12.48 -1.02 0.90
C LYS A 105 11.23 -1.86 1.14
N LEU A 106 10.06 -1.29 0.89
CA LEU A 106 8.76 -1.92 1.01
C LEU A 106 8.13 -2.01 -0.39
N ARG A 107 7.99 -3.24 -0.91
CA ARG A 107 7.41 -3.49 -2.25
C ARG A 107 6.04 -2.82 -2.38
N SER A 108 5.78 -2.19 -3.52
CA SER A 108 4.52 -1.50 -3.85
C SER A 108 4.15 -0.34 -2.91
N PHE A 109 5.02 0.02 -1.96
CA PHE A 109 4.84 1.16 -1.08
C PHE A 109 5.91 2.22 -1.37
N GLY A 110 7.18 1.89 -1.15
CA GLY A 110 8.29 2.81 -1.43
C GLY A 110 9.58 2.42 -0.71
N MET A 111 10.52 3.36 -0.63
CA MET A 111 11.73 3.20 0.19
C MET A 111 11.97 4.38 1.12
N PHE A 112 12.49 4.07 2.29
CA PHE A 112 13.05 5.03 3.23
C PHE A 112 14.57 4.99 3.12
N ALA A 113 15.19 6.14 2.91
CA ALA A 113 16.63 6.27 2.79
C ALA A 113 17.14 7.43 3.64
N VAL A 114 18.20 7.16 4.40
CA VAL A 114 18.94 8.20 5.12
C VAL A 114 20.00 8.80 4.20
N ARG A 115 20.03 10.13 4.15
CA ARG A 115 20.98 10.89 3.33
C ARG A 115 21.77 11.86 4.20
N SER A 116 23.08 11.89 4.01
CA SER A 116 23.94 12.90 4.64
C SER A 116 23.93 14.18 3.81
N LYS A 117 23.50 15.28 4.44
CA LYS A 117 23.54 16.62 3.85
C LYS A 117 24.76 17.35 4.39
N ARG A 118 25.56 17.92 3.48
CA ARG A 118 26.73 18.74 3.81
C ARG A 118 26.28 20.10 4.36
N GLU A 119 27.18 20.71 5.12
CA GLU A 119 27.01 22.08 5.56
C GLU A 119 26.96 23.04 4.36
N ARG A 120 26.13 24.07 4.47
CA ARG A 120 25.98 25.12 3.44
C ARG A 120 25.44 26.39 4.08
N ILE A 121 25.63 27.52 3.43
CA ILE A 121 25.03 28.78 3.86
C ILE A 121 23.58 28.84 3.35
N GLY A 122 22.65 29.16 4.25
CA GLY A 122 21.26 29.47 3.95
C GLY A 122 20.94 30.93 4.28
N ARG A 123 19.70 31.35 4.04
CA ARG A 123 19.21 32.69 4.38
C ARG A 123 17.92 32.57 5.16
N ASN A 124 17.73 33.44 6.15
CA ASN A 124 16.45 33.57 6.83
C ASN A 124 15.39 34.07 5.83
N PRO A 125 14.29 33.33 5.57
CA PRO A 125 13.28 33.74 4.59
C PRO A 125 12.66 35.11 4.87
N ARG A 126 12.65 35.55 6.13
CA ARG A 126 12.04 36.81 6.56
C ARG A 126 13.00 37.99 6.55
N THR A 127 14.29 37.79 6.85
CA THR A 127 15.27 38.89 7.03
C THR A 127 16.39 38.90 6.00
N GLY A 128 16.58 37.83 5.22
CA GLY A 128 17.64 37.72 4.22
C GLY A 128 19.04 37.46 4.78
N VAL A 129 19.22 37.55 6.10
CA VAL A 129 20.51 37.34 6.77
C VAL A 129 21.00 35.91 6.53
N GLU A 130 22.28 35.80 6.18
CA GLU A 130 22.95 34.51 5.95
C GLU A 130 23.22 33.78 7.27
N ALA A 131 22.91 32.49 7.30
CA ALA A 131 23.12 31.64 8.46
C ALA A 131 23.62 30.24 8.04
N PRO A 132 24.62 29.67 8.75
CA PRO A 132 25.13 28.35 8.43
C PRO A 132 24.09 27.26 8.74
N ILE A 133 23.85 26.40 7.77
CA ILE A 133 23.02 25.20 7.92
C ILE A 133 23.97 24.02 8.13
N LYS A 134 24.08 23.57 9.39
CA LYS A 134 24.97 22.47 9.79
C LYS A 134 24.70 21.19 9.00
N SER A 135 25.76 20.40 8.83
CA SER A 135 25.67 19.05 8.27
C SER A 135 24.79 18.17 9.15
N ARG A 136 23.98 17.31 8.52
CA ARG A 136 23.04 16.43 9.23
C ARG A 136 22.62 15.23 8.37
N ARG A 137 22.11 14.20 9.03
CA ARG A 137 21.39 13.10 8.37
C ARG A 137 19.92 13.49 8.21
N VAL A 138 19.37 13.25 7.02
CA VAL A 138 17.94 13.48 6.73
C VAL A 138 17.31 12.19 6.25
N LEU A 139 16.11 11.89 6.73
CA LEU A 139 15.28 10.80 6.24
C LEU A 139 14.53 11.27 4.99
N THR A 140 14.55 10.45 3.93
CA THR A 140 13.79 10.70 2.71
C THR A 140 12.92 9.49 2.40
N PHE A 141 11.64 9.73 2.12
CA PHE A 141 10.74 8.72 1.58
C PHE A 141 10.66 8.90 0.07
N LYS A 142 10.84 7.82 -0.68
CA LYS A 142 10.54 7.77 -2.11
C LYS A 142 9.37 6.82 -2.34
N PRO A 143 8.21 7.31 -2.81
CA PRO A 143 7.08 6.45 -3.10
C PRO A 143 7.43 5.52 -4.26
N SER A 144 6.85 4.32 -4.25
CA SER A 144 6.91 3.43 -5.40
C SER A 144 6.12 4.00 -6.59
N PRO A 145 6.40 3.57 -7.83
CA PRO A 145 5.58 3.90 -9.00
C PRO A 145 4.12 3.54 -8.77
N VAL A 146 3.86 2.35 -8.20
CA VAL A 146 2.52 1.86 -7.85
C VAL A 146 1.80 2.82 -6.90
N LEU A 147 2.43 3.19 -5.78
CA LEU A 147 1.82 4.11 -4.82
C LEU A 147 1.56 5.49 -5.45
N SER A 148 2.50 5.99 -6.24
CA SER A 148 2.37 7.30 -6.91
C SER A 148 1.22 7.29 -7.92
N ALA A 149 1.09 6.22 -8.70
CA ALA A 149 -0.03 6.00 -9.61
C ALA A 149 -1.37 5.96 -8.88
N CYS A 150 -1.46 5.21 -7.77
CA CYS A 150 -2.67 5.12 -6.96
C CYS A 150 -3.09 6.48 -6.37
N VAL A 151 -2.13 7.28 -5.90
CA VAL A 151 -2.41 8.64 -5.39
C VAL A 151 -2.95 9.56 -6.48
N ASN A 152 -2.54 9.33 -7.74
CA ASN A 152 -3.00 10.09 -8.90
C ASN A 152 -4.28 9.51 -9.55
N GLY A 153 -4.96 8.56 -8.91
CA GLY A 153 -6.27 8.05 -9.32
C GLY A 153 -6.29 6.76 -10.12
N LEU A 154 -5.14 6.09 -10.31
CA LEU A 154 -5.11 4.74 -10.91
C LEU A 154 -5.50 3.67 -9.90
N SER A 155 -6.15 2.58 -10.35
CA SER A 155 -6.42 1.47 -9.45
C SER A 155 -5.15 0.69 -9.10
N PRO A 156 -5.05 0.06 -7.91
CA PRO A 156 -3.86 -0.71 -7.52
C PRO A 156 -3.51 -1.86 -8.46
N GLU A 157 -4.52 -2.46 -9.11
CA GLU A 157 -4.31 -3.58 -10.03
C GLU A 157 -3.76 -3.10 -11.38
N GLU A 158 -4.25 -1.96 -11.89
CA GLU A 158 -3.70 -1.32 -13.09
C GLU A 158 -2.27 -0.81 -12.85
N ALA A 159 -2.03 -0.22 -11.67
CA ALA A 159 -0.73 0.30 -11.28
C ALA A 159 0.34 -0.79 -11.16
N LYS A 160 -0.02 -1.99 -10.66
CA LYS A 160 0.90 -3.14 -10.61
C LYS A 160 1.20 -3.70 -12.00
N LYS A 161 0.20 -3.75 -12.88
CA LYS A 161 0.36 -4.27 -14.25
C LYS A 161 1.27 -3.40 -15.12
N ALA A 162 1.38 -2.12 -14.81
CA ALA A 162 2.28 -1.19 -15.51
C ALA A 162 3.78 -1.37 -15.14
N GLU A 163 4.09 -2.14 -14.09
CA GLU A 163 5.45 -2.36 -13.59
C GLU A 163 6.03 -3.74 -13.99
N GLU A 164 5.20 -4.61 -14.59
CA GLU A 164 5.53 -5.99 -15.04
C GLU A 164 5.71 -6.06 -16.56
#